data_AF-A0AAU8FR60-F1
#
_entry.id   AF-A0AAU8FR60-F1
#
_cell.length_a   1.000
_cell.length_b   1.000
_cell.length_c   1.000
_cell.angle_alpha   90.00
_cell.angle_beta   90.00
_cell.angle_gamma   90.00
#
_symmetry.space_group_name_H-M   'P 1'
#
loop_
_entity.id
_entity.type
_entity.pdbx_description
1 polymer ?
#
loop_
_entity_poly.entity_id
_entity_poly.type
_entity_poly.pdbx_seq_one_letter_code
_entity_poly.pdbx_strand_id
1 'polypeptide(L)'
;MSTVLLTSCDNLLDKIIPSRKDDRDKTLAFFGDSLTIGIGASEPYGKWVGDALPGRPVVTDGINGQIALSIAIRQGGVPLTISVAGGKFDGSQPLRVAKLNNEFLSTPLNDRVYTRTGTLVGVKCRITRTFTPGTGEQYTVEPLVTDEGDTTSQTPAEPPLDKEIPDDSVFELDDAVKLRTATQILWYGRNDIGESKPEEGILAAIKSSVDYIAEPRRYLVLGILPAVVEMKGTDGYNKVMAFNDRLASLYGKNYVPMTPPTDAEMKAIGYTPTEKDLTNIERGNFPSGMRPANPTDEIHLNNYGYQIIANRIVRKIKDLKY
;
A
#
# COMPACT_ATOMS: atom_id res chain seq x y z
N MET A 1 61.91 1.62 27.12
CA MET A 1 60.94 2.41 26.33
C MET A 1 59.65 1.61 26.22
N SER A 2 58.53 2.28 26.51
CA SER A 2 57.11 1.94 26.33
C SER A 2 56.75 0.70 25.50
N THR A 3 55.72 -0.05 25.91
CA THR A 3 54.32 0.26 25.56
C THR A 3 53.38 -0.69 26.33
N VAL A 4 52.49 -0.13 27.13
CA VAL A 4 51.36 -0.84 27.74
C VAL A 4 50.24 -0.92 26.69
N LEU A 5 49.81 -2.13 26.39
CA LEU A 5 48.65 -2.42 25.53
C LEU A 5 47.36 -1.99 26.24
N LEU A 6 46.68 -0.97 25.72
CA LEU A 6 45.30 -0.65 26.05
C LEU A 6 44.37 -1.56 25.21
N THR A 7 43.96 -2.69 25.78
CA THR A 7 42.90 -3.53 25.20
C THR A 7 41.53 -2.98 25.60
N SER A 8 40.85 -2.40 24.60
CA SER A 8 39.42 -2.43 24.31
C SER A 8 38.44 -2.44 25.50
N CYS A 9 37.79 -1.29 25.71
CA CYS A 9 36.56 -1.14 26.46
C CYS A 9 35.32 -1.44 25.60
N ASP A 10 35.41 -2.34 24.62
CA ASP A 10 34.22 -2.76 23.88
C ASP A 10 33.43 -3.74 24.77
N ASN A 11 32.14 -3.45 24.97
CA ASN A 11 31.14 -4.27 25.68
C ASN A 11 30.90 -3.99 27.17
N LEU A 12 31.37 -2.88 27.75
CA LEU A 12 30.93 -2.50 29.11
C LEU A 12 29.54 -1.82 29.10
N LEU A 13 29.23 -1.04 28.06
CA LEU A 13 27.95 -0.33 27.94
C LEU A 13 26.75 -1.26 27.69
N ASP A 14 26.93 -2.34 26.91
CA ASP A 14 25.88 -3.33 26.63
C ASP A 14 25.52 -4.19 27.85
N LYS A 15 26.36 -4.22 28.89
CA LYS A 15 26.09 -4.95 30.13
C LYS A 15 25.38 -4.09 31.19
N ILE A 16 25.42 -2.76 31.06
CA ILE A 16 24.87 -1.82 32.06
C ILE A 16 23.45 -1.38 31.69
N ILE A 17 23.10 -1.41 30.40
CA ILE A 17 21.77 -1.09 29.90
C ILE A 17 21.17 -2.37 29.33
N PRO A 18 20.16 -2.99 29.96
CA PRO A 18 19.44 -4.09 29.34
C PRO A 18 18.98 -3.63 27.96
N SER A 19 19.32 -4.37 26.89
CA SER A 19 18.75 -4.08 25.58
C SER A 19 17.24 -4.12 25.74
N ARG A 20 16.56 -2.97 25.68
CA ARG A 20 15.10 -2.94 25.62
C ARG A 20 14.72 -3.89 24.48
N LYS A 21 14.00 -4.97 24.79
CA LYS A 21 13.39 -5.78 23.73
C LYS A 21 12.61 -4.81 22.86
N ASP A 22 12.98 -4.75 21.58
CA ASP A 22 12.25 -3.97 20.60
C ASP A 22 10.90 -4.65 20.39
N ASP A 23 9.90 -4.17 21.15
CA ASP A 23 8.50 -4.60 21.14
C ASP A 23 7.69 -3.87 20.07
N ARG A 24 8.35 -3.06 19.23
CA ARG A 24 7.70 -2.37 18.13
C ARG A 24 7.14 -3.36 17.13
N ASP A 25 6.03 -2.98 16.53
CA ASP A 25 5.38 -3.71 15.45
C ASP A 25 6.38 -4.00 14.32
N LYS A 26 6.54 -5.27 13.97
CA LYS A 26 7.48 -5.73 12.93
C LYS A 26 6.83 -5.85 11.55
N THR A 27 5.52 -5.67 11.48
CA THR A 27 4.72 -5.84 10.27
C THR A 27 5.20 -4.89 9.17
N LEU A 28 5.25 -5.42 7.96
CA LEU A 28 5.44 -4.70 6.71
C LEU A 28 4.08 -4.64 6.00
N ALA A 29 3.49 -3.44 5.96
CA ALA A 29 2.19 -3.22 5.35
C ALA A 29 2.35 -2.54 3.99
N PHE A 30 1.93 -3.19 2.92
CA PHE A 30 2.05 -2.69 1.55
C PHE A 30 0.69 -2.17 1.10
N PHE A 31 0.59 -0.88 0.80
CA PHE A 31 -0.63 -0.22 0.34
C PHE A 31 -0.44 0.31 -1.09
N GLY A 32 -1.39 -0.01 -1.96
CA GLY A 32 -1.40 0.49 -3.33
C GLY A 32 -2.44 -0.19 -4.22
N ASP A 33 -2.10 -0.37 -5.49
CA ASP A 33 -2.97 -0.89 -6.53
C ASP A 33 -2.50 -2.27 -7.06
N SER A 34 -2.64 -2.49 -8.38
CA SER A 34 -2.18 -3.67 -9.09
C SER A 34 -0.67 -3.90 -9.04
N LEU A 35 0.12 -2.83 -9.00
CA LEU A 35 1.57 -2.92 -8.82
C LEU A 35 1.91 -3.45 -7.43
N THR A 36 1.08 -3.11 -6.43
CA THR A 36 1.22 -3.58 -5.04
C THR A 36 0.93 -5.06 -4.86
N ILE A 37 -0.12 -5.58 -5.51
CA ILE A 37 -0.42 -7.01 -5.49
C ILE A 37 0.47 -7.83 -6.45
N GLY A 38 1.35 -7.18 -7.21
CA GLY A 38 2.29 -7.86 -8.11
C GLY A 38 1.64 -8.46 -9.35
N ILE A 39 0.60 -7.82 -9.92
CA ILE A 39 0.05 -8.25 -11.23
C ILE A 39 1.21 -8.36 -12.22
N GLY A 40 1.23 -9.43 -13.00
CA GLY A 40 2.31 -9.74 -13.95
C GLY A 40 3.40 -10.66 -13.40
N ALA A 41 3.50 -10.80 -12.08
CA ALA A 41 4.34 -11.78 -11.39
C ALA A 41 3.52 -12.98 -10.87
N SER A 42 4.21 -14.00 -10.39
CA SER A 42 3.61 -15.17 -9.74
C SER A 42 3.10 -14.88 -8.33
N GLU A 43 3.64 -13.86 -7.67
CA GLU A 43 3.32 -13.49 -6.28
C GLU A 43 3.45 -11.97 -6.07
N PRO A 44 2.79 -11.39 -5.05
CA PRO A 44 3.00 -10.00 -4.65
C PRO A 44 4.43 -9.73 -4.24
N TYR A 45 5.02 -8.60 -4.65
CA TYR A 45 6.42 -8.33 -4.36
C TYR A 45 6.74 -8.18 -2.87
N GLY A 46 5.73 -7.85 -2.05
CA GLY A 46 5.85 -7.83 -0.60
C GLY A 46 6.30 -9.18 -0.02
N LYS A 47 5.97 -10.29 -0.68
CA LYS A 47 6.45 -11.63 -0.28
C LYS A 47 7.97 -11.73 -0.39
N TRP A 48 8.59 -11.31 -1.49
CA TRP A 48 10.06 -11.30 -1.62
C TRP A 48 10.73 -10.39 -0.59
N VAL A 49 10.09 -9.27 -0.22
CA VAL A 49 10.59 -8.41 0.86
C VAL A 49 10.55 -9.14 2.21
N GLY A 50 9.45 -9.84 2.51
CA GLY A 50 9.29 -10.64 3.73
C GLY A 50 10.29 -11.80 3.80
N ASP A 51 10.47 -12.52 2.71
CA ASP A 51 11.44 -13.64 2.62
C ASP A 51 12.88 -13.15 2.86
N ALA A 52 13.22 -11.92 2.43
CA ALA A 52 14.53 -11.30 2.67
C ALA A 52 14.69 -10.67 4.07
N LEU A 53 13.60 -10.54 4.84
CA LEU A 53 13.55 -9.94 6.17
C LEU A 53 12.81 -10.88 7.14
N PRO A 54 13.40 -12.05 7.46
CA PRO A 54 12.73 -13.09 8.25
C PRO A 54 12.28 -12.56 9.62
N GLY A 55 11.09 -12.98 10.04
CA GLY A 55 10.48 -12.53 11.30
C GLY A 55 9.70 -11.22 11.20
N ARG A 56 9.51 -10.68 9.99
CA ARG A 56 8.61 -9.55 9.73
C ARG A 56 7.36 -10.03 8.99
N PRO A 57 6.18 -10.04 9.65
CA PRO A 57 4.92 -10.35 8.97
C PRO A 57 4.68 -9.39 7.80
N VAL A 58 4.14 -9.90 6.69
CA VAL A 58 3.79 -9.10 5.52
C VAL A 58 2.27 -9.05 5.39
N VAL A 59 1.74 -7.85 5.22
CA VAL A 59 0.34 -7.61 4.84
C VAL A 59 0.34 -6.83 3.54
N THR A 60 -0.43 -7.30 2.55
CA THR A 60 -0.59 -6.63 1.27
C THR A 60 -2.04 -6.21 1.11
N ASP A 61 -2.27 -4.91 1.04
CA ASP A 61 -3.58 -4.31 0.82
C ASP A 61 -3.53 -3.51 -0.49
N GLY A 62 -3.66 -4.24 -1.60
CA GLY A 62 -3.77 -3.67 -2.94
C GLY A 62 -5.05 -4.11 -3.64
N ILE A 63 -5.63 -3.20 -4.42
CA ILE A 63 -6.80 -3.48 -5.26
C ILE A 63 -6.47 -2.98 -6.67
N ASN A 64 -6.64 -3.87 -7.64
CA ASN A 64 -6.29 -3.60 -9.04
C ASN A 64 -7.01 -2.34 -9.56
N GLY A 65 -6.29 -1.45 -10.27
CA GLY A 65 -6.87 -0.27 -10.91
C GLY A 65 -7.29 0.88 -9.97
N GLN A 66 -6.94 0.81 -8.68
CA GLN A 66 -7.35 1.86 -7.74
C GLN A 66 -6.54 3.14 -7.83
N ILE A 67 -7.23 4.24 -7.57
CA ILE A 67 -6.69 5.60 -7.48
C ILE A 67 -6.16 5.92 -6.08
N ALA A 68 -5.31 6.94 -5.98
CA ALA A 68 -4.60 7.35 -4.77
C ALA A 68 -5.53 7.64 -3.58
N LEU A 69 -6.67 8.29 -3.81
CA LEU A 69 -7.63 8.63 -2.75
C LEU A 69 -8.23 7.37 -2.11
N SER A 70 -8.64 6.40 -2.92
CA SER A 70 -9.19 5.12 -2.42
C SER A 70 -8.16 4.34 -1.61
N ILE A 71 -6.90 4.35 -2.05
CA ILE A 71 -5.80 3.71 -1.32
C ILE A 71 -5.57 4.43 0.03
N ALA A 72 -5.56 5.77 0.06
CA ALA A 72 -5.40 6.54 1.30
C ALA A 72 -6.54 6.31 2.29
N ILE A 73 -7.77 6.10 1.81
CA ILE A 73 -8.90 5.74 2.65
C ILE A 73 -8.73 4.34 3.24
N ARG A 74 -8.37 3.34 2.42
CA ARG A 74 -8.10 1.98 2.91
C ARG A 74 -6.97 1.94 3.95
N GLN A 75 -5.92 2.73 3.73
CA GLN A 75 -4.79 2.82 4.65
C GLN A 75 -5.12 3.58 5.95
N GLY A 76 -6.13 4.45 5.94
CA GLY A 76 -6.56 5.25 7.10
C GLY A 76 -6.16 6.72 7.08
N GLY A 77 -5.30 7.12 6.13
CA GLY A 77 -4.85 8.50 5.92
C GLY A 77 -5.99 9.49 5.68
N VAL A 78 -7.04 9.05 5.00
CA VAL A 78 -8.26 9.84 4.79
C VAL A 78 -9.43 9.11 5.44
N PRO A 79 -10.20 9.75 6.35
CA PRO A 79 -11.36 9.11 6.96
C PRO A 79 -12.41 8.70 5.92
N LEU A 80 -12.92 7.47 6.03
CA LEU A 80 -14.11 7.02 5.30
C LEU A 80 -15.35 7.59 6.01
N THR A 81 -16.15 8.40 5.32
CA THR A 81 -17.42 8.89 5.86
C THR A 81 -18.58 8.27 5.11
N ILE A 82 -19.58 7.80 5.86
CA ILE A 82 -20.73 7.08 5.30
C ILE A 82 -22.04 7.63 5.87
N SER A 83 -23.06 7.70 5.02
CA SER A 83 -24.47 7.83 5.42
C SER A 83 -25.21 6.57 5.02
N VAL A 84 -26.08 6.06 5.88
CA VAL A 84 -26.90 4.87 5.58
C VAL A 84 -28.35 5.25 5.29
N ALA A 85 -29.02 4.45 4.47
CA ALA A 85 -30.45 4.59 4.25
C ALA A 85 -31.21 4.44 5.58
N GLY A 86 -32.13 5.35 5.86
CA GLY A 86 -32.87 5.39 7.13
C GLY A 86 -32.11 6.02 8.30
N GLY A 87 -30.81 6.29 8.19
CA GLY A 87 -30.02 7.04 9.18
C GLY A 87 -29.86 6.35 10.54
N LYS A 88 -30.09 5.03 10.64
CA LYS A 88 -29.92 4.27 11.88
C LYS A 88 -29.76 2.77 11.64
N PHE A 89 -29.15 2.08 12.61
CA PHE A 89 -29.38 0.66 12.83
C PHE A 89 -30.77 0.50 13.44
N ASP A 90 -31.61 -0.35 12.84
CA ASP A 90 -33.00 -0.58 13.28
C ASP A 90 -33.39 -2.07 13.30
N GLY A 91 -32.38 -2.95 13.28
CA GLY A 91 -32.56 -4.40 13.12
C GLY A 91 -32.64 -4.88 11.66
N SER A 92 -32.79 -3.98 10.68
CA SER A 92 -32.67 -4.34 9.25
C SER A 92 -31.20 -4.59 8.91
N GLN A 93 -30.89 -5.77 8.37
CA GLN A 93 -29.54 -6.10 7.91
C GLN A 93 -29.59 -6.86 6.58
N PRO A 94 -28.70 -6.53 5.62
CA PRO A 94 -27.72 -5.44 5.67
C PRO A 94 -28.34 -4.05 5.34
N LEU A 95 -27.81 -2.97 5.91
CA LEU A 95 -28.24 -1.59 5.59
C LEU A 95 -27.57 -1.09 4.32
N ARG A 96 -28.33 -0.44 3.43
CA ARG A 96 -27.75 0.21 2.26
C ARG A 96 -26.98 1.47 2.65
N VAL A 97 -25.76 1.63 2.13
CA VAL A 97 -25.03 2.88 2.21
C VAL A 97 -25.58 3.84 1.15
N ALA A 98 -26.11 4.98 1.59
CA ALA A 98 -26.71 5.99 0.74
C ALA A 98 -25.68 6.98 0.17
N LYS A 99 -24.61 7.25 0.93
CA LYS A 99 -23.53 8.17 0.54
C LYS A 99 -22.20 7.68 1.09
N LEU A 100 -21.16 7.83 0.26
CA LEU A 100 -19.76 7.70 0.62
C LEU A 100 -19.01 8.95 0.16
N ASN A 101 -17.99 9.38 0.90
CA ASN A 101 -17.04 10.37 0.37
C ASN A 101 -16.16 9.81 -0.76
N ASN A 102 -16.01 8.48 -0.83
CA ASN A 102 -15.32 7.77 -1.90
C ASN A 102 -15.74 6.29 -1.94
N GLU A 103 -15.88 5.73 -3.13
CA GLU A 103 -16.09 4.29 -3.34
C GLU A 103 -14.76 3.51 -3.17
N PHE A 104 -14.23 3.52 -1.95
CA PHE A 104 -12.85 3.09 -1.63
C PHE A 104 -12.50 1.62 -1.93
N LEU A 105 -13.50 0.76 -2.17
CA LEU A 105 -13.32 -0.64 -2.59
C LEU A 105 -13.65 -0.87 -4.08
N SER A 106 -14.07 0.18 -4.80
CA SER A 106 -14.42 0.10 -6.21
C SER A 106 -13.17 -0.12 -7.06
N THR A 107 -13.37 -0.81 -8.17
CA THR A 107 -12.39 -1.01 -9.23
C THR A 107 -13.10 -1.22 -10.56
N PRO A 108 -12.64 -0.60 -11.66
CA PRO A 108 -13.25 -0.81 -12.98
C PRO A 108 -12.90 -2.19 -13.59
N LEU A 109 -12.05 -2.99 -12.93
CA LEU A 109 -11.43 -4.17 -13.53
C LEU A 109 -12.12 -5.49 -13.14
N ASN A 110 -13.03 -5.47 -12.18
CA ASN A 110 -13.81 -6.66 -11.81
C ASN A 110 -15.07 -6.33 -11.00
N ASP A 111 -15.98 -7.29 -10.98
CA ASP A 111 -17.24 -7.30 -10.25
C ASP A 111 -17.15 -8.06 -8.90
N ARG A 112 -15.94 -8.37 -8.44
CA ARG A 112 -15.75 -9.15 -7.20
C ARG A 112 -16.33 -8.43 -6.00
N VAL A 113 -16.87 -9.20 -5.06
CA VAL A 113 -17.29 -8.67 -3.76
C VAL A 113 -16.04 -8.34 -2.94
N TYR A 114 -15.97 -7.11 -2.44
CA TYR A 114 -14.92 -6.69 -1.50
C TYR A 114 -15.56 -6.34 -0.16
N THR A 115 -14.92 -6.74 0.92
CA THR A 115 -15.40 -6.46 2.28
C THR A 115 -14.29 -5.90 3.14
N ARG A 116 -14.67 -5.07 4.12
CA ARG A 116 -13.81 -4.63 5.22
C ARG A 116 -14.61 -4.64 6.51
N THR A 117 -13.92 -4.84 7.63
CA THR A 117 -14.51 -4.66 8.96
C THR A 117 -14.07 -3.32 9.54
N GLY A 118 -14.86 -2.79 10.46
CA GLY A 118 -14.56 -1.56 11.16
C GLY A 118 -15.62 -1.18 12.17
N THR A 119 -15.54 0.05 12.64
CA THR A 119 -16.47 0.59 13.63
C THR A 119 -17.25 1.76 13.05
N LEU A 120 -18.57 1.70 13.11
CA LEU A 120 -19.47 2.81 12.77
C LEU A 120 -20.24 3.23 14.00
N VAL A 121 -20.13 4.50 14.41
CA VAL A 121 -20.79 5.04 15.62
C VAL A 121 -20.64 4.13 16.85
N GLY A 122 -19.47 3.49 17.04
CA GLY A 122 -19.20 2.57 18.15
C GLY A 122 -19.78 1.16 18.01
N VAL A 123 -20.31 0.80 16.84
CA VAL A 123 -20.81 -0.55 16.51
C VAL A 123 -19.81 -1.22 15.57
N LYS A 124 -19.40 -2.45 15.87
CA LYS A 124 -18.57 -3.24 14.96
C LYS A 124 -19.41 -3.70 13.77
N CYS A 125 -18.90 -3.46 12.58
CA CYS A 125 -19.62 -3.66 11.34
C CYS A 125 -18.74 -4.26 10.25
N ARG A 126 -19.37 -4.92 9.30
CA ARG A 126 -18.80 -5.22 7.99
C ARG A 126 -19.39 -4.27 6.96
N ILE A 127 -18.53 -3.63 6.18
CA ILE A 127 -18.92 -2.90 4.97
C ILE A 127 -18.59 -3.78 3.75
N THR A 128 -19.55 -3.90 2.84
CA THR A 128 -19.47 -4.78 1.67
C THR A 128 -19.72 -3.97 0.41
N ARG A 129 -18.80 -4.04 -0.54
CA ARG A 129 -18.96 -3.56 -1.92
C ARG A 129 -19.41 -4.70 -2.81
N THR A 130 -20.45 -4.48 -3.60
CA THR A 130 -20.86 -5.31 -4.73
C THR A 130 -20.94 -4.47 -6.00
N PHE A 131 -20.84 -5.11 -7.16
CA PHE A 131 -21.10 -4.48 -8.44
C PHE A 131 -22.11 -5.31 -9.22
N THR A 132 -23.16 -4.65 -9.69
CA THR A 132 -24.20 -5.28 -10.50
C THR A 132 -24.26 -4.58 -11.85
N PRO A 133 -24.06 -5.30 -12.99
CA PRO A 133 -24.23 -4.71 -14.31
C PRO A 133 -25.57 -3.98 -14.45
N GLY A 134 -25.54 -2.75 -14.95
CA GLY A 134 -26.72 -1.88 -15.10
C GLY A 134 -27.14 -1.12 -13.84
N THR A 135 -26.71 -1.52 -12.64
CA THR A 135 -26.92 -0.75 -11.40
C THR A 135 -25.65 -0.06 -10.89
N GLY A 136 -24.47 -0.60 -11.23
CA GLY A 136 -23.19 -0.07 -10.82
C GLY A 136 -22.75 -0.52 -9.43
N GLU A 137 -21.91 0.29 -8.80
CA GLU A 137 -21.36 0.09 -7.46
C GLU A 137 -22.46 0.19 -6.39
N GLN A 138 -22.46 -0.75 -5.47
CA GLN A 138 -23.34 -0.74 -4.31
C GLN A 138 -22.55 -1.06 -3.04
N TYR A 139 -22.90 -0.37 -1.97
CA TYR A 139 -22.31 -0.59 -0.66
C TYR A 139 -23.39 -0.89 0.36
N THR A 140 -23.14 -1.86 1.22
CA THR A 140 -23.96 -2.15 2.39
C THR A 140 -23.10 -2.21 3.64
N VAL A 141 -23.72 -1.96 4.79
CA VAL A 141 -23.10 -2.09 6.11
C VAL A 141 -24.00 -2.91 7.02
N GLU A 142 -23.43 -3.82 7.78
CA GLU A 142 -24.16 -4.66 8.73
C GLU A 142 -23.38 -4.78 10.05
N PRO A 143 -24.06 -4.66 11.21
CA PRO A 143 -23.47 -4.98 12.50
C PRO A 143 -22.98 -6.44 12.59
N LEU A 144 -21.88 -6.63 13.29
CA LEU A 144 -21.33 -7.95 13.62
C LEU A 144 -21.66 -8.31 15.08
N VAL A 145 -21.97 -9.58 15.37
CA VAL A 145 -21.96 -10.09 16.76
C VAL A 145 -20.51 -10.15 17.23
N THR A 146 -20.21 -9.55 18.37
CA THR A 146 -19.05 -9.95 19.16
C THR A 146 -19.46 -11.06 20.09
N ASP A 147 -19.10 -12.30 19.81
CA ASP A 147 -19.11 -13.33 20.84
C ASP A 147 -18.06 -12.94 21.88
N GLU A 148 -18.46 -12.77 23.14
CA GLU A 148 -17.55 -12.58 24.26
C GLU A 148 -16.70 -13.86 24.45
N GLY A 149 -15.66 -14.05 23.63
CA GLY A 149 -14.70 -15.14 23.79
C GLY A 149 -14.05 -15.70 22.52
N ASP A 150 -14.56 -15.41 21.33
CA ASP A 150 -13.99 -15.93 20.07
C ASP A 150 -13.82 -14.81 19.03
N THR A 151 -12.59 -14.37 18.81
CA THR A 151 -12.24 -13.34 17.83
C THR A 151 -12.26 -13.83 16.37
N THR A 152 -12.58 -15.11 16.13
CA THR A 152 -12.45 -15.73 14.80
C THR A 152 -13.77 -16.13 14.15
N SER A 153 -14.88 -16.11 14.89
CA SER A 153 -16.22 -16.40 14.39
C SER A 153 -17.09 -15.14 14.46
N GLN A 154 -17.38 -14.52 13.30
CA GLN A 154 -18.23 -13.32 13.20
C GLN A 154 -19.50 -13.67 12.42
N THR A 155 -20.64 -13.73 13.11
CA THR A 155 -21.98 -13.87 12.53
C THR A 155 -22.77 -12.56 12.64
N PRO A 156 -23.78 -12.32 11.77
CA PRO A 156 -24.64 -11.13 11.88
C PRO A 156 -25.41 -11.09 13.21
N ALA A 157 -25.62 -9.90 13.77
CA ALA A 157 -26.30 -9.73 15.06
C ALA A 157 -27.81 -10.00 15.02
N GLU A 158 -28.33 -10.75 15.99
CA GLU A 158 -29.78 -10.88 16.21
C GLU A 158 -30.38 -9.57 16.77
N PRO A 159 -31.63 -9.20 16.44
CA PRO A 159 -32.14 -7.84 16.64
C PRO A 159 -32.66 -7.55 18.07
N PRO A 160 -32.88 -6.25 18.43
CA PRO A 160 -32.73 -5.09 17.56
C PRO A 160 -31.72 -4.07 18.13
N LEU A 161 -30.55 -3.98 17.50
CA LEU A 161 -29.72 -2.79 17.64
C LEU A 161 -30.49 -1.59 17.07
N ASP A 162 -30.94 -0.68 17.94
CA ASP A 162 -31.54 0.60 17.56
C ASP A 162 -30.57 1.72 17.89
N LYS A 163 -29.89 2.25 16.88
CA LYS A 163 -28.84 3.26 17.06
C LYS A 163 -28.74 4.20 15.88
N GLU A 164 -28.90 5.49 16.16
CA GLU A 164 -28.76 6.55 15.16
C GLU A 164 -27.35 6.59 14.55
N ILE A 165 -27.32 6.85 13.24
CA ILE A 165 -26.12 7.05 12.45
C ILE A 165 -26.26 8.41 11.77
N PRO A 166 -25.69 9.48 12.36
CA PRO A 166 -25.66 10.79 11.72
C PRO A 166 -25.06 10.73 10.31
N ASP A 167 -25.49 11.63 9.43
CA ASP A 167 -24.91 11.74 8.10
C ASP A 167 -23.40 11.99 8.14
N ASP A 168 -22.70 11.43 7.15
CA ASP A 168 -21.24 11.50 7.03
C ASP A 168 -20.49 11.00 8.28
N SER A 169 -21.07 10.03 9.01
CA SER A 169 -20.42 9.35 10.12
C SER A 169 -19.13 8.66 9.68
N VAL A 170 -18.08 8.76 10.49
CA VAL A 170 -16.80 8.08 10.21
C VAL A 170 -16.96 6.58 10.42
N PHE A 171 -16.56 5.80 9.42
CA PHE A 171 -16.36 4.36 9.52
C PHE A 171 -14.86 4.10 9.73
N GLU A 172 -14.47 3.73 10.95
CA GLU A 172 -13.08 3.46 11.29
C GLU A 172 -12.71 2.04 10.88
N LEU A 173 -11.89 1.89 9.84
CA LEU A 173 -11.47 0.59 9.31
C LEU A 173 -10.52 -0.13 10.29
N ASP A 174 -10.81 -1.41 10.59
CA ASP A 174 -10.01 -2.19 11.54
C ASP A 174 -8.56 -2.36 11.09
N ASP A 175 -8.34 -2.66 9.80
CA ASP A 175 -7.00 -2.83 9.24
C ASP A 175 -6.18 -1.53 9.29
N ALA A 176 -6.81 -0.37 9.06
CA ALA A 176 -6.15 0.93 9.18
C ALA A 176 -5.65 1.16 10.60
N VAL A 177 -6.50 0.93 11.61
CA VAL A 177 -6.13 1.05 13.03
C VAL A 177 -5.03 0.06 13.39
N LYS A 178 -5.18 -1.20 13.00
CA LYS A 178 -4.22 -2.29 13.29
C LYS A 178 -2.84 -2.02 12.69
N LEU A 179 -2.77 -1.53 11.46
CA LEU A 179 -1.52 -1.34 10.72
C LEU A 179 -0.90 0.05 10.93
N ARG A 180 -1.52 0.89 11.77
CA ARG A 180 -1.05 2.26 12.04
C ARG A 180 0.37 2.33 12.61
N THR A 181 0.80 1.29 13.33
CA THR A 181 2.15 1.17 13.92
C THR A 181 3.16 0.42 13.04
N ALA A 182 2.69 -0.21 11.96
CA ALA A 182 3.52 -1.02 11.07
C ALA A 182 4.53 -0.15 10.31
N THR A 183 5.55 -0.79 9.73
CA THR A 183 6.33 -0.13 8.67
C THR A 183 5.53 -0.18 7.38
N GLN A 184 5.16 0.97 6.84
CA GLN A 184 4.27 1.04 5.68
C GLN A 184 4.99 1.34 4.38
N ILE A 185 4.65 0.60 3.32
CA ILE A 185 5.21 0.76 1.98
C ILE A 185 4.08 1.27 1.09
N LEU A 186 4.21 2.50 0.59
CA LEU A 186 3.16 3.22 -0.11
C LEU A 186 3.51 3.33 -1.61
N TRP A 187 2.73 2.68 -2.47
CA TRP A 187 2.86 2.77 -3.93
C TRP A 187 1.57 3.28 -4.59
N TYR A 188 1.52 4.58 -4.84
CA TYR A 188 0.31 5.31 -5.23
C TYR A 188 0.48 5.94 -6.61
N GLY A 189 -0.65 6.22 -7.26
CA GLY A 189 -0.72 7.24 -8.31
C GLY A 189 -0.66 6.75 -9.74
N ARG A 190 -0.35 5.48 -10.03
CA ARG A 190 -0.26 5.02 -11.44
C ARG A 190 -1.60 5.13 -12.17
N ASN A 191 -2.72 4.81 -11.52
CA ASN A 191 -4.06 4.93 -12.14
C ASN A 191 -4.59 6.38 -12.15
N ASP A 192 -4.00 7.26 -11.34
CA ASP A 192 -4.31 8.68 -11.29
C ASP A 192 -3.52 9.48 -12.32
N ILE A 193 -2.24 9.15 -12.51
CA ILE A 193 -1.34 9.91 -13.34
C ILE A 193 -1.56 9.57 -14.81
N GLY A 194 -1.89 10.59 -15.57
CA GLY A 194 -2.06 10.54 -17.02
C GLY A 194 -1.96 11.94 -17.58
N GLU A 195 -1.97 12.05 -18.89
CA GLU A 195 -1.95 13.32 -19.59
C GLU A 195 -3.10 14.21 -19.07
N SER A 196 -2.79 15.46 -18.71
CA SER A 196 -3.77 16.46 -18.21
C SER A 196 -4.47 16.19 -16.86
N LYS A 197 -4.16 15.11 -16.13
CA LYS A 197 -4.72 14.86 -14.79
C LYS A 197 -3.95 15.61 -13.68
N PRO A 198 -4.63 16.17 -12.66
CA PRO A 198 -3.98 16.91 -11.58
C PRO A 198 -3.20 15.98 -10.64
N GLU A 199 -1.95 16.35 -10.35
CA GLU A 199 -1.01 15.59 -9.50
C GLU A 199 -1.22 15.82 -8.00
N GLU A 200 -1.80 16.96 -7.63
CA GLU A 200 -1.94 17.39 -6.23
C GLU A 200 -2.79 16.41 -5.39
N GLY A 201 -3.78 15.76 -6.00
CA GLY A 201 -4.58 14.73 -5.32
C GLY A 201 -3.75 13.53 -4.87
N ILE A 202 -2.76 13.13 -5.68
CA ILE A 202 -1.85 12.01 -5.35
C ILE A 202 -0.95 12.41 -4.18
N LEU A 203 -0.38 13.62 -4.22
CA LEU A 203 0.50 14.11 -3.16
C LEU A 203 -0.26 14.29 -1.85
N ALA A 204 -1.47 14.84 -1.89
CA ALA A 204 -2.33 14.98 -0.73
C ALA A 204 -2.67 13.61 -0.11
N ALA A 205 -3.01 12.62 -0.94
CA ALA A 205 -3.30 11.26 -0.48
C ALA A 205 -2.09 10.60 0.20
N ILE A 206 -0.89 10.70 -0.39
CA ILE A 206 0.34 10.15 0.21
C ILE A 206 0.65 10.89 1.52
N LYS A 207 0.56 12.23 1.53
CA LYS A 207 0.82 13.03 2.73
C LYS A 207 -0.11 12.64 3.88
N SER A 208 -1.41 12.56 3.62
CA SER A 208 -2.40 12.14 4.63
C SER A 208 -2.12 10.72 5.14
N SER A 209 -1.71 9.80 4.25
CA SER A 209 -1.33 8.44 4.64
C SER A 209 -0.11 8.42 5.57
N VAL A 210 0.92 9.23 5.28
CA VAL A 210 2.11 9.39 6.13
C VAL A 210 1.75 10.03 7.47
N ASP A 211 0.91 11.06 7.48
CA ASP A 211 0.50 11.77 8.69
C ASP A 211 -0.26 10.84 9.66
N TYR A 212 -1.02 9.87 9.14
CA TYR A 212 -1.77 8.89 9.93
C TYR A 212 -0.90 7.86 10.66
N ILE A 213 0.28 7.53 10.11
CA ILE A 213 1.21 6.56 10.71
C ILE A 213 1.63 7.05 12.10
N ALA A 214 1.62 6.13 13.07
CA ALA A 214 2.00 6.43 14.45
C ALA A 214 3.50 6.76 14.58
N GLU A 215 3.84 7.59 15.56
CA GLU A 215 5.24 7.89 15.87
C GLU A 215 5.92 6.76 16.65
N PRO A 216 7.22 6.45 16.40
CA PRO A 216 8.04 7.00 15.32
C PRO A 216 7.61 6.49 13.94
N ARG A 217 7.34 7.39 12.99
CA ARG A 217 6.85 7.04 11.66
C ARG A 217 7.87 6.21 10.88
N ARG A 218 7.46 5.03 10.41
CA ARG A 218 8.26 4.14 9.55
C ARG A 218 7.52 3.90 8.24
N TYR A 219 8.05 4.48 7.17
CA TYR A 219 7.40 4.36 5.87
C TYR A 219 8.37 4.50 4.72
N LEU A 220 7.98 3.94 3.58
CA LEU A 220 8.62 4.16 2.29
C LEU A 220 7.58 4.65 1.29
N VAL A 221 7.95 5.63 0.47
CA VAL A 221 7.13 6.11 -0.66
C VAL A 221 7.81 5.69 -1.95
N LEU A 222 7.12 4.90 -2.75
CA LEU A 222 7.60 4.45 -4.04
C LEU A 222 7.25 5.49 -5.12
N GLY A 223 8.19 5.71 -6.04
CA GLY A 223 7.90 6.47 -7.26
C GLY A 223 6.81 5.81 -8.12
N ILE A 224 6.32 6.55 -9.10
CA ILE A 224 5.46 6.02 -10.15
C ILE A 224 6.35 5.33 -11.20
N LEU A 225 5.98 4.11 -11.55
CA LEU A 225 6.62 3.34 -12.62
C LEU A 225 6.16 3.86 -14.00
N PRO A 226 7.08 4.23 -14.90
CA PRO A 226 6.72 4.56 -16.27
C PRO A 226 6.08 3.38 -17.00
N ALA A 227 5.01 3.65 -17.75
CA ALA A 227 4.43 2.71 -18.71
C ALA A 227 5.37 2.50 -19.90
N VAL A 228 5.20 1.42 -20.67
CA VAL A 228 6.04 1.11 -21.86
C VAL A 228 6.09 2.28 -22.84
N VAL A 229 4.97 2.96 -23.05
CA VAL A 229 4.85 4.10 -23.98
C VAL A 229 5.41 5.42 -23.43
N GLU A 230 5.61 5.50 -22.11
CA GLU A 230 6.21 6.65 -21.43
C GLU A 230 7.74 6.50 -21.47
N MET A 231 8.32 6.79 -22.63
CA MET A 231 9.77 6.76 -22.85
C MET A 231 10.36 8.17 -22.94
N LYS A 232 11.66 8.30 -22.66
CA LYS A 232 12.39 9.57 -22.69
C LYS A 232 12.09 10.36 -23.96
N GLY A 233 11.64 11.61 -23.78
CA GLY A 233 11.23 12.50 -24.87
C GLY A 233 9.72 12.59 -25.08
N THR A 234 8.90 11.76 -24.42
CA THR A 234 7.44 11.93 -24.42
C THR A 234 6.97 12.79 -23.25
N ASP A 235 5.82 13.45 -23.42
CA ASP A 235 5.22 14.28 -22.36
C ASP A 235 4.82 13.44 -21.14
N GLY A 236 4.30 12.23 -21.37
CA GLY A 236 3.98 11.28 -20.31
C GLY A 236 5.21 10.91 -19.47
N TYR A 237 6.36 10.65 -20.11
CA TYR A 237 7.61 10.38 -19.39
C TYR A 237 8.06 11.60 -18.57
N ASN A 238 8.09 12.78 -19.19
CA ASN A 238 8.51 14.01 -18.50
C ASN A 238 7.63 14.31 -17.28
N LYS A 239 6.32 14.07 -17.40
CA LYS A 239 5.37 14.22 -16.30
C LYS A 239 5.62 13.23 -15.16
N VAL A 240 5.74 11.94 -15.46
CA VAL A 240 6.05 10.91 -14.44
C VAL A 240 7.38 11.21 -13.75
N MET A 241 8.38 11.64 -14.50
CA MET A 241 9.68 11.95 -13.92
C MET A 241 9.66 13.21 -13.05
N ALA A 242 9.00 14.28 -13.48
CA ALA A 242 8.82 15.49 -12.67
C ALA A 242 8.08 15.19 -11.34
N PHE A 243 7.05 14.34 -11.41
CA PHE A 243 6.34 13.90 -10.22
C PHE A 243 7.24 13.06 -9.29
N ASN A 244 8.03 12.14 -9.86
CA ASN A 244 8.98 11.33 -9.11
C ASN A 244 10.08 12.17 -8.45
N ASP A 245 10.58 13.21 -9.12
CA ASP A 245 11.54 14.16 -8.54
C ASP A 245 10.93 14.92 -7.36
N ARG A 246 9.65 15.29 -7.45
CA ARG A 246 8.90 15.90 -6.34
C ARG A 246 8.74 14.94 -5.16
N LEU A 247 8.41 13.67 -5.41
CA LEU A 247 8.37 12.65 -4.35
C LEU A 247 9.75 12.45 -3.70
N ALA A 248 10.81 12.39 -4.50
CA ALA A 248 12.18 12.24 -4.00
C ALA A 248 12.58 13.42 -3.10
N SER A 249 12.24 14.65 -3.51
CA SER A 249 12.49 15.87 -2.73
C SER A 249 11.72 15.87 -1.40
N LEU A 250 10.43 15.50 -1.41
CA LEU A 250 9.57 15.52 -0.23
C LEU A 250 9.92 14.42 0.78
N TYR A 251 10.24 13.22 0.31
CA TYR A 251 10.39 12.04 1.18
C TYR A 251 11.84 11.60 1.38
N GLY A 252 12.79 12.15 0.62
CA GLY A 252 14.23 12.01 0.83
C GLY A 252 14.66 10.55 1.04
N LYS A 253 15.20 10.24 2.22
CA LYS A 253 15.68 8.89 2.55
C LYS A 253 14.58 7.81 2.49
N ASN A 254 13.32 8.19 2.69
CA ASN A 254 12.15 7.30 2.63
C ASN A 254 11.62 7.08 1.20
N TYR A 255 12.16 7.78 0.21
CA TYR A 255 11.80 7.58 -1.19
C TYR A 255 12.51 6.37 -1.80
N VAL A 256 11.77 5.57 -2.59
CA VAL A 256 12.28 4.44 -3.37
C VAL A 256 12.09 4.73 -4.87
N PRO A 257 13.18 4.83 -5.66
CA PRO A 257 13.08 5.16 -7.08
C PRO A 257 12.53 4.00 -7.91
N MET A 258 11.61 4.31 -8.83
CA MET A 258 11.10 3.38 -9.86
C MET A 258 11.82 3.58 -11.20
N THR A 259 13.11 3.89 -11.16
CA THR A 259 13.97 4.02 -12.35
C THR A 259 14.31 2.64 -12.93
N PRO A 260 14.70 2.56 -14.22
CA PRO A 260 15.21 1.32 -14.81
C PRO A 260 16.30 0.66 -13.94
N PRO A 261 16.44 -0.68 -13.98
CA PRO A 261 17.44 -1.40 -13.21
C PRO A 261 18.85 -1.06 -13.68
N THR A 262 19.79 -0.99 -12.73
CA THR A 262 21.22 -0.91 -13.04
C THR A 262 21.78 -2.29 -13.38
N ASP A 263 22.94 -2.35 -14.05
CA ASP A 263 23.66 -3.60 -14.31
C ASP A 263 23.91 -4.43 -13.04
N ALA A 264 24.24 -3.75 -11.93
CA ALA A 264 24.45 -4.40 -10.64
C ALA A 264 23.16 -5.02 -10.09
N GLU A 265 22.02 -4.35 -10.24
CA GLU A 265 20.72 -4.88 -9.80
C GLU A 265 20.27 -6.06 -10.67
N MET A 266 20.46 -5.99 -11.99
CA MET A 266 20.16 -7.11 -12.91
C MET A 266 21.04 -8.33 -12.59
N LYS A 267 22.35 -8.11 -12.41
CA LYS A 267 23.29 -9.17 -12.02
C LYS A 267 22.93 -9.82 -10.69
N ALA A 268 22.49 -9.03 -9.71
CA ALA A 268 22.12 -9.53 -8.38
C ALA A 268 20.92 -10.50 -8.40
N ILE A 269 20.07 -10.43 -9.43
CA ILE A 269 18.93 -11.34 -9.62
C ILE A 269 19.19 -12.39 -10.70
N GLY A 270 20.44 -12.51 -11.20
CA GLY A 270 20.81 -13.46 -12.24
C GLY A 270 20.22 -13.15 -13.63
N TYR A 271 19.80 -11.91 -13.86
CA TYR A 271 19.22 -11.49 -15.13
C TYR A 271 20.30 -11.01 -16.11
N THR A 272 20.28 -11.54 -17.33
CA THR A 272 21.15 -11.11 -18.43
C THR A 272 20.30 -10.33 -19.45
N PRO A 273 20.54 -9.03 -19.66
CA PRO A 273 19.72 -8.22 -20.57
C PRO A 273 19.97 -8.58 -22.04
N THR A 274 18.91 -8.50 -22.85
CA THR A 274 19.01 -8.51 -24.31
C THR A 274 19.32 -7.11 -24.86
N GLU A 275 19.67 -6.99 -26.14
CA GLU A 275 19.84 -5.68 -26.81
C GLU A 275 18.58 -4.80 -26.71
N LYS A 276 17.39 -5.43 -26.78
CA LYS A 276 16.11 -4.74 -26.61
C LYS A 276 15.96 -4.17 -25.19
N ASP A 277 16.38 -4.93 -24.19
CA ASP A 277 16.33 -4.50 -22.79
C ASP A 277 17.26 -3.32 -22.54
N LEU A 278 18.47 -3.34 -23.10
CA LEU A 278 19.41 -2.22 -23.05
C LEU A 278 18.83 -0.97 -23.72
N THR A 279 18.17 -1.13 -24.87
CA THR A 279 17.46 -0.04 -25.56
C THR A 279 16.33 0.53 -24.70
N ASN A 280 15.58 -0.30 -23.97
CA ASN A 280 14.54 0.17 -23.05
C ASN A 280 15.13 0.98 -21.89
N ILE A 281 16.23 0.52 -21.30
CA ILE A 281 16.93 1.20 -20.21
C ILE A 281 17.44 2.57 -20.67
N GLU A 282 18.07 2.66 -21.84
CA GLU A 282 18.54 3.94 -22.42
C GLU A 282 17.39 4.94 -22.61
N ARG A 283 16.20 4.43 -22.98
CA ARG A 283 14.97 5.19 -23.11
C ARG A 283 14.27 5.49 -21.77
N GLY A 284 14.90 5.18 -20.64
CA GLY A 284 14.37 5.49 -19.30
C GLY A 284 13.28 4.53 -18.81
N ASN A 285 13.13 3.35 -19.42
CA ASN A 285 12.06 2.41 -19.10
C ASN A 285 12.58 1.09 -18.51
N PHE A 286 11.75 0.40 -17.73
CA PHE A 286 12.04 -0.98 -17.34
C PHE A 286 12.13 -1.88 -18.58
N PRO A 287 13.10 -2.82 -18.61
CA PRO A 287 13.29 -3.77 -19.70
C PRO A 287 12.02 -4.53 -20.09
N SER A 288 11.84 -4.77 -21.39
CA SER A 288 10.75 -5.62 -21.88
C SER A 288 10.81 -7.05 -21.33
N GLY A 289 12.01 -7.61 -21.12
CA GLY A 289 12.17 -8.92 -20.49
C GLY A 289 11.91 -8.94 -18.97
N MET A 290 11.67 -7.78 -18.36
CA MET A 290 11.19 -7.63 -16.98
C MET A 290 9.70 -7.30 -16.91
N ARG A 291 8.98 -7.40 -18.02
CA ARG A 291 7.53 -7.23 -18.12
C ARG A 291 6.84 -8.56 -18.44
N PRO A 292 5.51 -8.67 -18.21
CA PRO A 292 4.75 -9.85 -18.58
C PRO A 292 4.79 -10.08 -20.10
N ALA A 293 4.59 -11.33 -20.53
CA ALA A 293 4.54 -11.66 -21.95
C ALA A 293 3.32 -11.07 -22.68
N ASN A 294 2.30 -10.61 -21.94
CA ASN A 294 1.12 -9.97 -22.51
C ASN A 294 1.48 -8.58 -23.09
N PRO A 295 1.42 -8.37 -24.41
CA PRO A 295 1.83 -7.11 -25.03
C PRO A 295 0.86 -5.95 -24.76
N THR A 296 -0.36 -6.21 -24.30
CA THR A 296 -1.30 -5.16 -23.90
C THR A 296 -1.09 -4.68 -22.47
N ASP A 297 -0.22 -5.36 -21.72
CA ASP A 297 0.17 -4.93 -20.38
C ASP A 297 1.36 -3.96 -20.46
N GLU A 298 1.03 -2.67 -20.44
CA GLU A 298 2.03 -1.62 -20.59
C GLU A 298 2.62 -1.15 -19.26
N ILE A 299 2.09 -1.59 -18.11
CA ILE A 299 2.45 -1.01 -16.82
C ILE A 299 3.09 -2.01 -15.88
N HIS A 300 2.67 -3.28 -15.89
CA HIS A 300 3.12 -4.21 -14.88
C HIS A 300 4.51 -4.80 -15.18
N LEU A 301 5.08 -5.41 -14.15
CA LEU A 301 6.36 -6.11 -14.19
C LEU A 301 6.16 -7.61 -14.03
N ASN A 302 7.13 -8.40 -14.43
CA ASN A 302 7.19 -9.83 -14.10
C ASN A 302 8.02 -10.07 -12.82
N ASN A 303 8.31 -11.34 -12.53
CA ASN A 303 9.11 -11.72 -11.35
C ASN A 303 10.45 -10.99 -11.28
N TYR A 304 11.20 -10.85 -12.39
CA TYR A 304 12.47 -10.15 -12.39
C TYR A 304 12.29 -8.66 -12.08
N GLY A 305 11.34 -8.00 -12.74
CA GLY A 305 11.11 -6.57 -12.55
C GLY A 305 10.69 -6.23 -11.11
N TYR A 306 9.75 -6.98 -10.53
CA TYR A 306 9.37 -6.75 -9.15
C TYR A 306 10.44 -7.19 -8.13
N GLN A 307 11.29 -8.16 -8.45
CA GLN A 307 12.42 -8.50 -7.58
C GLN A 307 13.43 -7.35 -7.46
N ILE A 308 13.63 -6.56 -8.52
CA ILE A 308 14.40 -5.29 -8.45
C ILE A 308 13.77 -4.36 -7.42
N ILE A 309 12.45 -4.15 -7.49
CA ILE A 309 11.73 -3.26 -6.57
C ILE A 309 11.79 -3.78 -5.14
N ALA A 310 11.55 -5.07 -4.91
CA ALA A 310 11.66 -5.70 -3.61
C ALA A 310 13.06 -5.51 -3.00
N ASN A 311 14.13 -5.71 -3.79
CA ASN A 311 15.51 -5.52 -3.33
C ASN A 311 15.80 -4.06 -2.94
N ARG A 312 15.26 -3.08 -3.67
CA ARG A 312 15.37 -1.65 -3.32
C ARG A 312 14.69 -1.34 -1.99
N ILE A 313 13.49 -1.90 -1.76
CA ILE A 313 12.74 -1.76 -0.51
C ILE A 313 13.52 -2.39 0.66
N VAL A 314 14.00 -3.62 0.50
CA VAL A 314 14.80 -4.33 1.53
C VAL A 314 16.02 -3.51 1.92
N ARG A 315 16.74 -2.95 0.93
CA ARG A 315 17.90 -2.08 1.17
C ARG A 315 17.50 -0.86 2.01
N LYS A 316 16.43 -0.16 1.61
CA LYS A 316 15.94 1.02 2.34
C LYS A 316 15.51 0.71 3.77
N ILE A 317 14.79 -0.38 3.98
CA ILE A 317 14.40 -0.82 5.34
C ILE A 317 15.64 -1.05 6.22
N LYS A 318 16.67 -1.72 5.67
CA LYS A 318 17.93 -1.97 6.39
C LYS A 318 18.69 -0.68 6.68
N ASP A 319 18.83 0.21 5.70
CA ASP A 319 19.54 1.48 5.84
C ASP A 319 18.89 2.41 6.89
N LEU A 320 17.56 2.42 6.93
CA LEU A 320 16.78 3.23 7.86
C LEU A 320 16.61 2.59 9.24
N LYS A 321 16.98 1.32 9.40
CA LYS A 321 16.80 0.53 10.62
C LYS A 321 15.34 0.48 11.07
N TYR A 322 14.44 0.32 10.10
CA TYR A 322 12.99 0.15 10.30
C TYR A 322 12.63 -1.27 10.74
#